data_AF-A0A1W1YC15-F1
#
_entry.id   AF-A0A1W1YC15-F1
#
_cell.length_a   1.000
_cell.length_b   1.000
_cell.length_c   1.000
_cell.angle_alpha   90.00
_cell.angle_beta   90.00
_cell.angle_gamma   90.00
#
_symmetry.space_group_name_H-M   'P 1'
#
loop_
_entity.id
_entity.type
_entity.pdbx_description
1 polymer ?
#
loop_
_entity_poly.entity_id
_entity_poly.type
_entity_poly.pdbx_seq_one_letter_code
_entity_poly.pdbx_strand_id
1 'polypeptide(L)'
;MYIKNIPEVYTYRRYASNGSTSIYHSQDKFSVFDDQLKIAPDLGRSKAKDKPIFWMNQIDEMSFKPTTGLKKTSSPRWFYGDQKRKKDHLIFEFREDKEYLIIHFFKGFKPISPKLFTEKFIRL
;
A
#
# COMPACT_ATOMS: atom_id res chain seq x y z
N MET A 1 2.52 4.83 26.53
CA MET A 1 1.68 3.70 26.05
C MET A 1 2.55 2.86 25.12
N TYR A 2 3.10 1.76 25.64
CA TYR A 2 4.03 0.89 24.91
C TYR A 2 3.25 0.00 23.94
N ILE A 3 3.65 -0.05 22.66
CA ILE A 3 3.09 -0.98 21.68
C ILE A 3 3.67 -2.35 22.04
N LYS A 4 2.92 -3.14 22.80
CA LYS A 4 3.44 -4.34 23.49
C LYS A 4 3.65 -5.57 22.59
N ASN A 5 3.52 -5.44 21.27
CA ASN A 5 3.94 -6.42 20.27
C ASN A 5 3.94 -5.69 18.92
N ILE A 6 5.13 -5.49 18.33
CA ILE A 6 5.19 -5.03 16.94
C ILE A 6 4.75 -6.24 16.10
N PRO A 7 3.66 -6.13 15.32
CA PRO A 7 3.23 -7.21 14.45
C PRO A 7 4.33 -7.57 13.45
N GLU A 8 4.40 -8.85 13.08
CA GLU A 8 5.31 -9.29 12.02
C GLU A 8 5.05 -8.49 10.75
N VAL A 9 6.14 -8.02 10.12
CA VAL A 9 6.09 -7.17 8.93
C VAL A 9 6.88 -7.82 7.81
N TYR A 10 6.24 -7.98 6.67
CA TYR A 10 6.86 -8.40 5.43
C TYR A 10 7.07 -7.17 4.55
N THR A 11 8.28 -6.95 4.06
CA THR A 11 8.58 -5.80 3.21
C THR A 11 8.86 -6.27 1.80
N TYR A 12 8.09 -5.75 0.85
CA TYR A 12 8.23 -6.05 -0.57
C TYR A 12 8.71 -4.81 -1.31
N ARG A 13 9.71 -4.99 -2.17
CA ARG A 13 10.18 -3.95 -3.08
C ARG A 13 9.64 -4.20 -4.48
N ARG A 14 9.20 -3.14 -5.13
CA ARG A 14 8.67 -3.22 -6.49
C ARG A 14 9.23 -2.12 -7.36
N TYR A 15 9.59 -2.47 -8.59
CA TYR A 15 10.16 -1.55 -9.57
C TYR A 15 9.08 -0.99 -10.47
N ALA A 16 9.10 0.32 -10.70
CA ALA A 16 8.30 0.91 -11.76
C ALA A 16 8.69 0.30 -13.11
N SER A 17 7.71 0.05 -13.98
CA SER A 17 7.95 -0.57 -15.29
C SER A 17 8.84 0.32 -16.20
N ASN A 18 8.80 1.64 -15.96
CA ASN A 18 9.66 2.68 -16.53
C ASN A 18 9.39 4.02 -15.80
N GLY A 19 10.28 5.03 -15.94
CA GLY A 19 10.36 6.29 -15.18
C GLY A 19 9.16 7.26 -15.16
N SER A 20 7.93 6.78 -15.37
CA SER A 20 6.67 7.50 -15.19
C SER A 20 5.44 6.60 -15.04
N THR A 21 5.58 5.26 -15.13
CA THR A 21 4.43 4.37 -15.09
C THR A 21 3.91 4.14 -13.68
N SER A 22 2.60 4.00 -13.61
CA SER A 22 1.89 3.65 -12.38
C SER A 22 1.88 2.13 -12.13
N ILE A 23 2.66 1.36 -12.88
CA ILE A 23 2.72 -0.11 -12.83
C ILE A 23 4.06 -0.52 -12.20
N TYR A 24 3.98 -1.39 -11.19
CA TYR A 24 5.11 -1.83 -10.39
C TYR A 24 5.23 -3.36 -10.41
N HIS A 25 6.42 -3.86 -10.72
CA HIS A 25 6.75 -5.28 -10.81
C HIS A 25 7.40 -5.81 -9.53
N SER A 26 7.15 -7.06 -9.18
CA SER A 26 7.77 -7.68 -8.01
C SER A 26 9.27 -7.85 -8.23
N GLN A 27 10.08 -7.44 -7.25
CA GLN A 27 11.49 -7.84 -7.20
C GLN A 27 11.64 -9.30 -6.74
N ASP A 28 10.71 -9.75 -5.90
CA ASP A 28 10.78 -11.03 -5.21
C ASP A 28 9.85 -12.05 -5.88
N LYS A 29 10.33 -13.29 -6.06
CA LYS A 29 9.50 -14.41 -6.55
C LYS A 29 8.38 -14.82 -5.59
N PHE A 30 8.45 -14.37 -4.34
CA PHE A 30 7.46 -14.66 -3.30
C PHE A 30 6.87 -13.35 -2.78
N SER A 31 5.80 -12.89 -3.42
CA SER A 31 4.99 -11.78 -2.94
C SER A 31 3.57 -12.27 -2.67
N VAL A 32 2.93 -11.71 -1.64
CA VAL A 32 1.50 -11.94 -1.38
C VAL A 32 0.59 -11.23 -2.38
N PHE A 33 1.18 -10.38 -3.23
CA PHE A 33 0.49 -9.75 -4.34
C PHE A 33 0.99 -10.31 -5.66
N ASP A 34 0.18 -10.18 -6.71
CA ASP A 34 0.55 -10.54 -8.07
C ASP A 34 1.81 -9.79 -8.55
N ASP A 35 2.43 -10.28 -9.62
CA ASP A 35 3.68 -9.69 -10.15
C ASP A 35 3.51 -8.19 -10.44
N GLN A 36 2.36 -7.81 -11.01
CA GLN A 36 2.10 -6.43 -11.42
C GLN A 36 1.06 -5.76 -10.52
N LEU A 37 1.44 -4.58 -10.00
CA LEU A 37 0.54 -3.68 -9.29
C LEU A 37 0.38 -2.37 -10.04
N LYS A 38 -0.85 -1.97 -10.30
CA LYS A 38 -1.19 -0.66 -10.85
C LYS A 38 -1.70 0.28 -9.76
N ILE A 39 -1.02 1.40 -9.56
CA ILE A 39 -1.45 2.51 -8.70
C ILE A 39 -2.08 3.60 -9.56
N ALA A 40 -3.39 3.83 -9.47
CA ALA A 40 -4.08 4.87 -10.24
C ALA A 40 -4.66 5.95 -9.31
N PRO A 41 -4.68 7.24 -9.68
CA PRO A 41 -5.35 8.26 -8.87
C PRO A 41 -6.86 7.98 -8.76
N ASP A 42 -7.46 8.33 -7.62
CA ASP A 42 -8.91 8.36 -7.51
C ASP A 42 -9.48 9.46 -8.39
N LEU A 43 -10.41 9.10 -9.28
CA LEU A 43 -11.04 10.02 -10.22
C LEU A 43 -12.27 10.72 -9.61
N GLY A 44 -12.33 10.86 -8.29
CA GLY A 44 -13.45 11.47 -7.56
C GLY A 44 -14.69 10.58 -7.47
N ARG A 45 -14.57 9.29 -7.79
CA ARG A 45 -15.70 8.34 -7.78
C ARG A 45 -15.88 7.65 -6.44
N SER A 46 -14.90 7.76 -5.54
CA SER A 46 -14.98 7.09 -4.24
C SER A 46 -15.98 7.77 -3.30
N LYS A 47 -16.94 6.98 -2.81
CA LYS A 47 -17.86 7.36 -1.73
C LYS A 47 -17.32 7.01 -0.34
N ALA A 48 -16.06 6.56 -0.23
CA ALA A 48 -15.48 6.20 1.05
C ALA A 48 -15.30 7.43 1.95
N LYS A 49 -15.61 7.27 3.25
CA LYS A 49 -15.49 8.33 4.26
C LYS A 49 -14.09 8.95 4.29
N ASP A 50 -13.06 8.12 4.14
CA ASP A 50 -11.66 8.55 4.05
C ASP A 50 -11.20 8.45 2.59
N LYS A 51 -11.65 9.39 1.77
CA LYS A 51 -11.43 9.41 0.31
C LYS A 51 -10.00 8.99 -0.05
N PRO A 52 -9.81 7.83 -0.72
CA PRO A 52 -8.49 7.41 -1.16
C PRO A 52 -7.95 8.41 -2.18
N ILE A 53 -6.63 8.61 -2.16
CA ILE A 53 -5.93 9.44 -3.15
C ILE A 53 -5.57 8.60 -4.38
N PHE A 54 -5.19 7.33 -4.14
CA PHE A 54 -4.88 6.37 -5.17
C PHE A 54 -5.62 5.05 -4.94
N TRP A 55 -5.69 4.23 -5.96
CA TRP A 55 -6.16 2.86 -5.92
C TRP A 55 -5.05 1.93 -6.37
N MET A 56 -4.75 0.93 -5.53
CA MET A 56 -3.91 -0.18 -5.90
C MET A 56 -4.79 -1.29 -6.51
N ASN A 57 -4.46 -1.68 -7.72
CA ASN A 57 -5.08 -2.78 -8.45
C ASN A 57 -4.00 -3.83 -8.70
N GLN A 58 -4.33 -5.09 -8.42
CA GLN A 58 -3.55 -6.21 -8.94
C GLN A 58 -3.95 -6.41 -10.41
N ILE A 59 -2.97 -6.67 -11.26
CA ILE A 59 -3.22 -6.99 -12.67
C ILE A 59 -3.17 -8.51 -12.79
N ASP A 60 -4.34 -9.13 -12.98
CA ASP A 60 -4.46 -10.51 -13.46
C ASP A 60 -4.78 -10.51 -14.98
N GLU A 61 -4.61 -11.65 -15.65
CA GLU A 61 -4.84 -11.78 -17.10
C GLU A 61 -6.29 -11.49 -17.53
N MET A 62 -7.25 -11.32 -16.60
CA MET A 62 -8.68 -11.27 -16.92
C MET A 62 -9.45 -10.08 -16.33
N SER A 63 -8.92 -9.30 -15.37
CA SER A 63 -9.63 -8.16 -14.78
C SER A 63 -8.78 -7.19 -13.94
N PHE A 64 -9.16 -5.91 -13.99
CA PHE A 64 -8.69 -4.87 -13.05
C PHE A 64 -9.72 -4.71 -11.93
N LYS A 65 -9.50 -5.33 -10.77
CA LYS A 65 -10.32 -5.06 -9.58
C LYS A 65 -9.54 -4.22 -8.57
N PRO A 66 -10.08 -3.07 -8.13
CA PRO A 66 -9.45 -2.29 -7.07
C PRO A 66 -9.34 -3.15 -5.82
N THR A 67 -8.10 -3.38 -5.42
CA THR A 67 -7.77 -4.25 -4.31
C THR A 67 -7.75 -3.45 -3.01
N THR A 68 -7.15 -2.25 -3.03
CA THR A 68 -7.18 -1.33 -1.89
C THR A 68 -7.13 0.13 -2.31
N GLY A 69 -7.85 0.98 -1.60
CA GLY A 69 -7.69 2.43 -1.67
C GLY A 69 -6.52 2.87 -0.80
N LEU A 70 -5.63 3.69 -1.35
CA LEU A 70 -4.48 4.25 -0.65
C LEU A 70 -4.82 5.62 -0.08
N LYS A 71 -4.64 5.76 1.22
CA LYS A 71 -4.96 6.97 1.98
C LYS A 71 -3.68 7.65 2.40
N LYS A 72 -3.65 8.99 2.30
CA LYS A 72 -2.46 9.77 2.67
C LYS A 72 -2.22 9.76 4.18
N THR A 73 -0.95 9.75 4.55
CA THR A 73 -0.51 10.14 5.89
C THR A 73 -0.27 11.65 5.95
N SER A 74 0.30 12.15 7.03
CA SER A 74 0.86 13.51 7.10
C SER A 74 2.14 13.67 6.27
N SER A 75 2.83 12.57 5.94
CA SER A 75 4.04 12.59 5.11
C SER A 75 3.70 12.33 3.63
N PRO A 76 4.21 13.14 2.68
CA PRO A 76 3.75 13.12 1.29
C PRO A 76 4.07 11.83 0.52
N ARG A 77 5.11 11.11 0.92
CA ARG A 77 5.53 9.85 0.29
C ARG A 77 4.89 8.59 0.88
N TRP A 78 4.18 8.72 2.00
CA TRP A 78 3.68 7.59 2.77
C TRP A 78 2.16 7.50 2.75
N PHE A 79 1.68 6.30 2.45
CA PHE A 79 0.26 5.98 2.34
C PHE A 79 -0.04 4.70 3.10
N TYR A 80 -1.31 4.49 3.41
CA TYR A 80 -1.77 3.25 4.01
C TYR A 80 -3.02 2.73 3.32
N GLY A 81 -3.21 1.42 3.37
CA GLY A 81 -4.34 0.72 2.80
C GLY A 81 -4.66 -0.54 3.61
N ASP A 82 -5.59 -1.34 3.10
CA ASP A 82 -6.03 -2.55 3.75
C ASP A 82 -6.43 -3.64 2.76
N GLN A 83 -6.34 -4.91 3.18
CA GLN A 83 -6.76 -6.05 2.36
C GLN A 83 -7.64 -7.03 3.14
N LYS A 84 -8.25 -7.98 2.40
CA LYS A 84 -9.08 -9.07 2.93
C LYS A 84 -10.18 -8.59 3.88
N ARG A 85 -10.95 -7.58 3.45
CA ARG A 85 -12.00 -6.92 4.27
C ARG A 85 -11.43 -6.28 5.54
N LYS A 86 -10.36 -5.50 5.40
CA LYS A 86 -9.69 -4.77 6.49
C LYS A 86 -9.05 -5.66 7.56
N LYS A 87 -8.64 -6.89 7.21
CA LYS A 87 -7.95 -7.81 8.14
C LYS A 87 -6.44 -7.63 8.12
N ASP A 88 -5.91 -7.22 6.98
CA ASP A 88 -4.49 -6.95 6.81
C ASP A 88 -4.26 -5.44 6.67
N HIS A 89 -3.17 -4.94 7.25
CA HIS A 89 -2.76 -3.54 7.13
C HIS A 89 -1.58 -3.42 6.18
N LEU A 90 -1.60 -2.37 5.38
CA LEU A 90 -0.59 -2.08 4.37
C LEU A 90 -0.07 -0.67 4.55
N ILE A 91 1.24 -0.51 4.46
CA ILE A 91 1.91 0.78 4.36
C ILE A 91 2.68 0.82 3.05
N PHE A 92 2.56 1.91 2.33
CA PHE A 92 3.18 2.13 1.03
C PHE A 92 4.10 3.35 1.11
N GLU A 93 5.32 3.20 0.62
CA GLU A 93 6.27 4.30 0.41
C GLU A 93 6.52 4.48 -1.09
N PHE A 94 6.19 5.66 -1.60
CA PHE A 94 6.55 6.09 -2.95
C PHE A 94 7.86 6.85 -2.88
N ARG A 95 8.96 6.26 -3.34
CA ARG A 95 10.24 6.97 -3.31
C ARG A 95 10.24 8.18 -4.26
N GLU A 96 11.04 9.18 -3.92
CA GLU A 96 11.12 10.45 -4.67
C GLU A 96 11.64 10.27 -6.09
N ASP A 97 12.50 9.27 -6.31
CA ASP A 97 12.98 8.85 -7.63
C ASP A 97 11.88 8.21 -8.50
N LYS A 98 10.73 7.86 -7.91
CA LYS A 98 9.60 7.14 -8.54
C LYS A 98 9.99 5.80 -9.14
N GLU A 99 11.19 5.29 -8.83
CA GLU A 99 11.67 4.01 -9.32
C GLU A 99 11.09 2.85 -8.50
N TYR A 100 10.79 3.11 -7.22
CA TYR A 100 10.41 2.08 -6.27
C TYR A 100 9.12 2.38 -5.54
N LEU A 101 8.33 1.32 -5.39
CA LEU A 101 7.27 1.21 -4.40
C LEU A 101 7.71 0.21 -3.34
N ILE A 102 7.77 0.66 -2.08
CA ILE A 102 7.98 -0.22 -0.93
C ILE A 102 6.62 -0.48 -0.29
N ILE A 103 6.32 -1.76 -0.04
CA ILE A 103 5.09 -2.19 0.60
C ILE A 103 5.44 -2.94 1.87
N HIS A 104 5.04 -2.40 3.02
CA HIS A 104 5.07 -3.10 4.29
C HIS A 104 3.72 -3.73 4.57
N PHE A 105 3.72 -5.06 4.70
CA PHE A 105 2.54 -5.88 4.89
C PHE A 105 2.51 -6.46 6.29
N PHE A 106 1.43 -6.15 7.01
CA PHE A 106 1.16 -6.63 8.35
C PHE A 106 0.01 -7.64 8.29
N LYS A 107 0.37 -8.91 8.16
CA LYS A 107 -0.57 -10.02 7.97
C LYS A 107 -1.42 -10.23 9.22
N GLY A 108 -2.75 -10.28 9.05
CA GLY A 108 -3.70 -10.50 10.14
C GLY A 108 -3.74 -9.36 11.17
N PHE A 109 -3.14 -8.22 10.87
CA PHE A 109 -3.07 -7.07 11.76
C PHE A 109 -3.94 -5.94 11.25
N LYS A 110 -4.93 -5.55 12.06
CA LYS A 110 -5.78 -4.39 11.81
C LYS A 110 -5.60 -3.38 12.95
N PRO A 111 -4.87 -2.27 12.72
CA PRO A 111 -4.72 -1.24 13.75
C PRO A 111 -6.06 -0.55 14.03
N ILE A 112 -6.25 -0.16 15.30
CA ILE A 112 -7.42 0.64 15.73
C ILE A 112 -7.45 1.97 14.95
N SER A 113 -6.29 2.61 14.79
CA SER A 113 -6.11 3.79 13.96
C SER A 113 -5.02 3.54 12.91
N PRO A 114 -5.41 3.18 11.67
CA PRO A 114 -4.46 2.91 10.58
C PRO A 114 -3.52 4.08 10.29
N LYS A 115 -4.05 5.32 10.33
CA LYS A 115 -3.24 6.52 10.13
C LYS A 115 -2.20 6.69 11.24
N LEU A 116 -2.62 6.68 12.51
CA LEU A 116 -1.70 6.90 13.64
C LEU A 116 -0.67 5.78 13.76
N PHE A 117 -1.05 4.53 13.47
CA PHE A 117 -0.11 3.42 13.43
C PHE A 117 0.96 3.66 12.35
N THR A 118 0.53 4.01 11.14
CA THR A 118 1.45 4.31 10.04
C THR A 118 2.38 5.47 10.38
N GLU A 119 1.86 6.56 10.94
CA GLU A 119 2.66 7.73 11.34
C GLU A 119 3.68 7.43 12.44
N LYS A 120 3.40 6.44 13.31
CA LYS A 120 4.38 5.97 14.30
C LYS A 120 5.42 5.07 13.66
N PHE A 121 4.99 4.14 12.80
CA PHE A 121 5.88 3.20 12.11
C PHE A 121 6.96 3.92 11.30
N ILE A 122 6.59 4.97 10.55
CA ILE A 122 7.54 5.73 9.70
C ILE A 122 8.54 6.60 10.49
N ARG A 123 8.39 6.71 11.81
CA ARG A 123 9.28 7.49 12.69
C ARG A 123 10.26 6.63 13.49
N LEU A 124 10.08 5.30 13.45
CA LEU A 124 11.00 4.33 14.05
C LEU A 124 12.26 4.21 13.17
#